data_AF-A0AA85A9Q9-F1
#
_entry.id   AF-A0AA85A9Q9-F1
#
_cell.length_a   1.000
_cell.length_b   1.000
_cell.length_c   1.000
_cell.angle_alpha   90.00
_cell.angle_beta   90.00
_cell.angle_gamma   90.00
#
_symmetry.space_group_name_H-M   'P 1'
#
loop_
_entity.id
_entity.type
_entity.pdbx_description
1 polymer ?
#
loop_
_entity_poly.entity_id
_entity_poly.type
_entity_poly.pdbx_seq_one_letter_code
_entity_poly.pdbx_strand_id
1 'polypeptide(L)'
;MMFQIKEEKEKQFFLTDDNGNIIPGTYRTPVGEVKIKKIEASGNYDILSLARSVNDNFASRTKELFTPEVEAVKEAIKTGVYVAWRPIDKPWNQQDCQRVCSTSRCFCGHSLNQHEAFSLNKGFPKCNQTGCSCKGFKFVPSRPEEVGEFWLTRRNDFDGNSYRVKCKCKHTHEEHVADLVPYRCKVKRCSCSGFSSAFLCAACDKHWHEHQTVFETEMERKSEGRPVGKFR
;
A
#
# COMPACT_ATOMS: atom_id res chain seq x y z
N MET A 1 -47.44 35.44 30.03
CA MET A 1 -47.35 35.43 28.56
C MET A 1 -46.55 34.20 28.15
N MET A 2 -47.23 33.18 27.62
CA MET A 2 -46.61 31.97 27.07
C MET A 2 -45.94 32.33 25.74
N PHE A 3 -44.62 32.13 25.64
CA PHE A 3 -43.90 32.17 24.37
C PHE A 3 -44.07 30.80 23.71
N GLN A 4 -44.89 30.73 22.65
CA GLN A 4 -44.92 29.59 21.74
C GLN A 4 -43.68 29.64 20.84
N ILE A 5 -42.79 28.67 21.00
CA ILE A 5 -41.71 28.41 20.05
C ILE A 5 -42.36 27.71 18.84
N LYS A 6 -42.34 28.35 17.67
CA LYS A 6 -42.72 27.72 16.41
C LYS A 6 -41.60 26.76 16.00
N GLU A 7 -41.89 25.46 15.98
CA GLU A 7 -41.04 24.47 15.31
C GLU A 7 -41.05 24.74 13.80
N GLU A 8 -39.94 25.24 13.27
CA GLU A 8 -39.69 25.24 11.83
C GLU A 8 -39.38 23.81 11.39
N LYS A 9 -40.32 23.20 10.64
CA LYS A 9 -40.09 21.91 9.99
C LYS A 9 -38.88 22.01 9.05
N GLU A 10 -37.80 21.31 9.37
CA GLU A 10 -36.67 21.10 8.47
C GLU A 10 -37.18 20.55 7.13
N LYS A 11 -36.91 21.27 6.03
CA LYS A 11 -37.23 20.78 4.69
C LYS A 11 -36.34 19.58 4.39
N GLN A 12 -36.92 18.38 4.39
CA GLN A 12 -36.23 17.17 3.96
C GLN A 12 -36.02 17.22 2.44
N PHE A 13 -34.79 17.49 2.00
CA PHE A 13 -34.42 17.62 0.58
C PHE A 13 -34.20 16.29 -0.14
N PHE A 14 -33.97 15.21 0.62
CA PHE A 14 -33.65 13.89 0.10
C PHE A 14 -34.80 12.92 0.43
N LEU A 15 -35.29 12.23 -0.59
CA LEU A 15 -36.30 11.17 -0.40
C LEU A 15 -35.60 9.95 0.20
N THR A 16 -36.22 9.33 1.20
CA THR A 16 -35.70 8.11 1.83
C THR A 16 -36.63 6.93 1.60
N ASP A 17 -36.07 5.72 1.52
CA ASP A 17 -36.84 4.48 1.52
C ASP A 17 -37.36 4.14 2.94
N ASP A 18 -38.12 3.05 3.05
CA ASP A 18 -38.69 2.58 4.33
C ASP A 18 -37.62 2.20 5.37
N ASN A 19 -36.36 2.04 4.95
CA ASN A 19 -35.22 1.75 5.81
C ASN A 19 -34.41 3.02 6.15
N GLY A 20 -34.86 4.19 5.73
CA GLY A 20 -34.19 5.47 5.96
C GLY A 20 -33.00 5.75 5.01
N ASN A 21 -32.78 4.94 3.97
CA ASN A 21 -31.73 5.20 2.99
C ASN A 21 -32.18 6.23 1.95
N ILE A 22 -31.28 7.13 1.55
CA ILE A 22 -31.58 8.09 0.48
C ILE A 22 -31.81 7.36 -0.85
N ILE A 23 -32.96 7.60 -1.47
CA ILE A 23 -33.32 7.02 -2.76
C ILE A 23 -32.38 7.61 -3.84
N PRO A 24 -31.77 6.79 -4.70
CA PRO A 24 -30.94 7.29 -5.81
C PRO A 24 -31.74 8.21 -6.74
N GLY A 25 -31.13 9.33 -7.14
CA GLY A 25 -31.81 10.34 -7.96
C GLY A 25 -31.05 11.66 -8.02
N THR A 26 -31.60 12.60 -8.77
CA THR A 26 -31.08 13.97 -8.87
C THR A 26 -31.95 14.88 -8.00
N TYR A 27 -31.33 15.57 -7.04
CA TYR A 27 -31.99 16.40 -6.05
C TYR A 27 -31.57 17.86 -6.23
N ARG A 28 -32.54 18.78 -6.20
CA ARG A 28 -32.26 20.22 -6.12
C ARG A 28 -32.17 20.63 -4.66
N THR A 29 -30.98 21.09 -4.27
CA THR A 29 -30.68 21.56 -2.92
C THR A 29 -30.32 23.05 -2.95
N PRO A 30 -30.28 23.74 -1.79
CA PRO A 30 -29.85 25.14 -1.73
C PRO A 30 -28.42 25.39 -2.24
N VAL A 31 -27.59 24.34 -2.27
CA VAL A 31 -26.20 24.39 -2.76
C VAL A 31 -26.06 23.95 -4.22
N GLY A 32 -27.17 23.68 -4.92
CA GLY A 32 -27.21 23.25 -6.32
C GLY A 32 -27.78 21.85 -6.53
N GLU A 33 -27.57 21.32 -7.73
CA GLU A 33 -28.04 20.00 -8.12
C GLU A 33 -27.08 18.91 -7.61
N VAL A 34 -27.60 17.98 -6.82
CA VAL A 34 -26.84 16.86 -6.24
C VAL A 34 -27.38 15.55 -6.79
N LYS A 35 -26.50 14.73 -7.38
CA LYS A 35 -26.85 13.40 -7.90
C LYS A 35 -26.44 12.31 -6.92
N ILE A 36 -27.42 11.61 -6.36
CA ILE A 36 -27.23 10.45 -5.48
C ILE A 36 -27.27 9.18 -6.33
N LYS A 37 -26.20 8.37 -6.28
CA LYS A 37 -26.12 7.08 -6.98
C LYS A 37 -26.54 5.93 -6.05
N LYS A 38 -27.06 4.84 -6.63
CA LYS A 38 -27.31 3.59 -5.91
C LYS A 38 -25.97 3.00 -5.48
N ILE A 39 -25.78 2.79 -4.19
CA ILE A 39 -24.61 2.08 -3.65
C ILE A 39 -24.96 0.59 -3.65
N GLU A 40 -24.43 -0.16 -4.61
CA GLU A 40 -24.54 -1.61 -4.60
C GLU A 40 -23.33 -2.21 -3.87
N ALA A 41 -23.59 -3.13 -2.95
CA ALA A 41 -22.53 -3.89 -2.30
C ALA A 41 -21.78 -4.70 -3.36
N SER A 42 -20.47 -4.50 -3.47
CA SER A 42 -19.67 -5.24 -4.43
C SER A 42 -19.58 -6.71 -4.02
N GLY A 43 -19.97 -7.63 -4.90
CA GLY A 43 -19.81 -9.07 -4.68
C GLY A 43 -18.34 -9.53 -4.62
N ASN A 44 -17.40 -8.66 -5.01
CA ASN A 44 -15.96 -8.83 -4.84
C ASN A 44 -15.45 -7.72 -3.92
N TYR A 45 -15.01 -8.09 -2.71
CA TYR A 45 -14.33 -7.21 -1.76
C TYR A 45 -12.89 -6.90 -2.21
N ASP A 46 -12.76 -6.36 -3.41
CA ASP A 46 -11.55 -5.73 -3.93
C ASP A 46 -11.75 -4.23 -3.79
N ILE A 47 -10.80 -3.52 -3.16
CA ILE A 47 -10.85 -2.06 -3.00
C ILE A 47 -11.05 -1.35 -4.35
N LEU A 48 -10.59 -1.91 -5.47
CA LEU A 48 -10.88 -1.35 -6.79
C LEU A 48 -12.34 -1.47 -7.19
N SER A 49 -13.00 -2.57 -6.84
CA SER A 49 -14.43 -2.76 -7.12
C SER A 49 -15.26 -1.80 -6.27
N LEU A 50 -14.86 -1.58 -5.01
CA LEU A 50 -15.43 -0.55 -4.14
C LEU A 50 -15.17 0.87 -4.66
N ALA A 51 -13.96 1.18 -5.09
CA ALA A 51 -13.61 2.50 -5.61
C ALA A 51 -14.42 2.85 -6.87
N ARG A 52 -14.63 1.86 -7.75
CA ARG A 52 -15.46 2.00 -8.96
C ARG A 52 -16.93 2.21 -8.63
N SER A 53 -17.48 1.55 -7.61
CA SER A 53 -18.90 1.72 -7.24
C SER A 53 -19.21 3.10 -6.68
N VAL A 54 -18.21 3.81 -6.13
CA VAL A 54 -18.38 5.17 -5.59
C VAL A 54 -18.32 6.24 -6.69
N ASN A 55 -17.33 6.23 -7.59
CA ASN A 55 -17.23 7.21 -8.69
C ASN A 55 -16.24 6.77 -9.80
N ASP A 56 -16.67 6.83 -11.07
CA ASP A 56 -15.85 6.48 -12.24
C ASP A 56 -14.60 7.37 -12.40
N ASN A 57 -14.68 8.65 -12.00
CA ASN A 57 -13.57 9.61 -11.99
C ASN A 57 -12.74 9.56 -10.69
N PHE A 58 -13.31 9.03 -9.60
CA PHE A 58 -12.51 8.66 -8.42
C PHE A 58 -11.53 7.53 -8.78
N ALA A 59 -11.85 6.75 -9.81
CA ALA A 59 -11.05 5.62 -10.21
C ALA A 59 -9.68 5.99 -10.82
N SER A 60 -9.41 7.15 -11.42
CA SER A 60 -8.09 7.39 -12.06
C SER A 60 -6.96 7.50 -11.02
N ARG A 61 -7.08 8.45 -10.09
CA ARG A 61 -6.12 8.61 -8.98
C ARG A 61 -6.12 7.39 -8.04
N THR A 62 -7.28 6.79 -7.82
CA THR A 62 -7.37 5.59 -6.99
C THR A 62 -6.78 4.35 -7.69
N LYS A 63 -6.91 4.23 -9.02
CA LYS A 63 -6.23 3.17 -9.80
C LYS A 63 -4.72 3.28 -9.64
N GLU A 64 -4.14 4.49 -9.74
CA GLU A 64 -2.69 4.71 -9.58
C GLU A 64 -2.18 4.31 -8.18
N LEU A 65 -2.98 4.51 -7.13
CA LEU A 65 -2.66 4.06 -5.79
C LEU A 65 -2.60 2.53 -5.70
N PHE A 66 -3.52 1.83 -6.36
CA PHE A 66 -3.60 0.38 -6.32
C PHE A 66 -2.80 -0.33 -7.42
N THR A 67 -2.22 0.39 -8.39
CA THR A 67 -1.43 -0.21 -9.48
C THR A 67 -0.39 -1.22 -8.97
N PRO A 68 0.44 -0.93 -7.94
CA PRO A 68 1.41 -1.91 -7.46
C PRO A 68 0.77 -3.18 -6.90
N GLU A 69 -0.31 -3.06 -6.13
CA GLU A 69 -1.08 -4.20 -5.59
C GLU A 69 -1.67 -5.03 -6.74
N VAL A 70 -2.21 -4.36 -7.76
CA VAL A 70 -2.80 -5.02 -8.94
C VAL A 70 -1.77 -5.79 -9.73
N GLU A 71 -0.63 -5.17 -10.02
CA GLU A 71 0.45 -5.82 -10.76
C GLU A 71 1.03 -6.99 -9.95
N ALA A 72 1.16 -6.85 -8.63
CA ALA A 72 1.59 -7.95 -7.76
C ALA A 72 0.61 -9.13 -7.81
N VAL A 73 -0.70 -8.89 -7.79
CA VAL A 73 -1.72 -9.94 -7.91
C VAL A 73 -1.66 -10.60 -9.28
N LYS A 74 -1.56 -9.82 -10.37
CA LYS A 74 -1.43 -10.37 -11.73
C LYS A 74 -0.19 -11.24 -11.89
N GLU A 75 0.96 -10.77 -11.39
CA GLU A 75 2.20 -11.52 -11.43
C GLU A 75 2.11 -12.80 -10.60
N ALA A 76 1.49 -12.75 -9.41
CA ALA A 76 1.30 -13.92 -8.58
C ALA A 76 0.40 -14.96 -9.25
N ILE A 77 -0.70 -14.55 -9.90
CA ILE A 77 -1.57 -15.45 -10.68
C ILE A 77 -0.80 -16.07 -11.85
N LYS A 78 0.02 -15.27 -12.55
CA LYS A 78 0.78 -15.74 -13.73
C LYS A 78 1.89 -16.70 -13.36
N THR A 79 2.59 -16.45 -12.26
CA THR A 79 3.82 -17.19 -11.87
C THR A 79 3.58 -18.25 -10.81
N GLY A 80 2.47 -18.18 -10.08
CA GLY A 80 2.22 -18.98 -8.88
C GLY A 80 3.05 -18.56 -7.67
N VAL A 81 3.81 -17.47 -7.76
CA VAL A 81 4.70 -16.95 -6.70
C VAL A 81 4.12 -15.65 -6.13
N TYR A 82 3.85 -15.67 -4.84
CA TYR A 82 3.37 -14.54 -4.06
C TYR A 82 4.54 -13.92 -3.30
N VAL A 83 4.80 -12.64 -3.56
CA VAL A 83 5.81 -11.87 -2.81
C VAL A 83 5.09 -10.84 -1.97
N ALA A 84 5.39 -10.84 -0.67
CA ALA A 84 4.74 -9.94 0.28
C ALA A 84 5.73 -9.36 1.28
N TRP A 85 5.35 -8.22 1.84
CA TRP A 85 6.03 -7.58 2.94
C TRP A 85 5.09 -7.55 4.14
N ARG A 86 5.50 -8.18 5.24
CA ARG A 86 4.64 -8.39 6.42
C ARG A 86 5.42 -8.29 7.72
N PRO A 87 4.74 -8.01 8.85
CA PRO A 87 5.37 -8.02 10.17
C PRO A 87 5.97 -9.39 10.51
N ILE A 88 7.04 -9.40 11.28
CA ILE A 88 7.70 -10.63 11.73
C ILE A 88 6.93 -11.25 12.92
N ASP A 89 6.46 -10.40 13.84
CA ASP A 89 5.91 -10.84 15.12
C ASP A 89 4.43 -11.20 15.06
N LYS A 90 4.04 -12.22 15.83
CA LYS A 90 2.63 -12.58 16.06
C LYS A 90 1.93 -11.50 16.90
N PRO A 91 0.62 -11.26 16.70
CA PRO A 91 -0.29 -11.93 15.75
C PRO A 91 -0.24 -11.33 14.32
N TRP A 92 0.53 -10.27 14.10
CA TRP A 92 0.52 -9.47 12.88
C TRP A 92 1.19 -10.15 11.68
N ASN A 93 2.00 -11.18 11.90
CA ASN A 93 2.71 -11.94 10.87
C ASN A 93 1.81 -12.75 9.92
N GLN A 94 0.49 -12.74 10.13
CA GLN A 94 -0.48 -13.32 9.22
C GLN A 94 -1.01 -12.32 8.16
N GLN A 95 -0.78 -11.02 8.37
CA GLN A 95 -1.26 -9.96 7.49
C GLN A 95 -0.13 -9.46 6.57
N ASP A 96 -0.33 -9.59 5.26
CA ASP A 96 0.51 -8.92 4.29
C ASP A 96 0.25 -7.41 4.36
N CYS A 97 1.24 -6.61 4.74
CA CYS A 97 1.11 -5.15 4.74
C CYS A 97 1.09 -4.61 3.31
N GLN A 98 1.94 -5.16 2.45
CA GLN A 98 2.05 -4.79 1.04
C GLN A 98 2.36 -6.03 0.20
N ARG A 99 1.73 -6.15 -0.97
CA ARG A 99 2.17 -7.09 -2.00
C ARG A 99 3.26 -6.46 -2.84
N VAL A 100 4.20 -7.29 -3.27
CA VAL A 100 5.40 -6.87 -3.98
C VAL A 100 5.35 -7.42 -5.40
N CYS A 101 5.66 -6.58 -6.38
CA CYS A 101 5.73 -6.96 -7.78
C CYS A 101 7.15 -6.79 -8.34
N SER A 102 7.33 -7.16 -9.61
CA SER A 102 8.60 -7.16 -10.31
C SER A 102 9.29 -5.79 -10.36
N THR A 103 8.53 -4.69 -10.31
CA THR A 103 9.05 -3.31 -10.32
C THR A 103 9.32 -2.75 -8.92
N SER A 104 8.91 -3.45 -7.86
CA SER A 104 9.14 -3.04 -6.49
C SER A 104 10.63 -2.98 -6.14
N ARG A 105 11.00 -2.00 -5.32
CA ARG A 105 12.39 -1.70 -4.97
C ARG A 105 12.91 -2.59 -3.85
N CYS A 106 14.12 -3.09 -4.01
CA CYS A 106 14.92 -3.72 -2.98
C CYS A 106 15.69 -2.67 -2.18
N PHE A 107 16.05 -2.98 -0.94
CA PHE A 107 16.91 -2.15 -0.09
C PHE A 107 18.25 -1.77 -0.75
N CYS A 108 18.73 -2.55 -1.72
CA CYS A 108 19.93 -2.20 -2.50
C CYS A 108 19.69 -1.13 -3.58
N GLY A 109 18.45 -0.68 -3.79
CA GLY A 109 18.04 0.30 -4.80
C GLY A 109 17.56 -0.30 -6.13
N HIS A 110 17.73 -1.60 -6.35
CA HIS A 110 17.35 -2.29 -7.58
C HIS A 110 15.95 -2.91 -7.50
N SER A 111 15.27 -3.07 -8.63
CA SER A 111 13.94 -3.69 -8.70
C SER A 111 13.98 -5.21 -8.56
N LEU A 112 12.85 -5.83 -8.20
CA LEU A 112 12.75 -7.28 -8.04
C LEU A 112 13.11 -8.05 -9.33
N ASN A 113 12.72 -7.57 -10.51
CA ASN A 113 13.10 -8.17 -11.80
C ASN A 113 14.60 -8.07 -12.13
N GLN A 114 15.37 -7.27 -11.38
CA GLN A 114 16.83 -7.22 -11.46
C GLN A 114 17.50 -8.24 -10.52
N HIS A 115 16.70 -9.04 -9.80
CA HIS A 115 17.17 -10.17 -9.00
C HIS A 115 16.92 -11.49 -9.74
N GLU A 116 17.55 -12.56 -9.28
CA GLU A 116 17.29 -13.92 -9.75
C GLU A 116 15.80 -14.27 -9.66
N ALA A 117 15.35 -15.25 -10.44
CA ALA A 117 14.00 -15.79 -10.26
C ALA A 117 13.90 -16.52 -8.92
N PHE A 118 12.77 -16.39 -8.23
CA PHE A 118 12.50 -17.17 -7.03
C PHE A 118 12.42 -18.67 -7.36
N SER A 119 13.00 -19.50 -6.51
CA SER A 119 12.95 -20.95 -6.59
C SER A 119 12.96 -21.52 -5.18
N LEU A 120 12.06 -22.46 -4.88
CA LEU A 120 11.90 -23.06 -3.53
C LEU A 120 13.21 -23.62 -2.95
N ASN A 121 14.10 -24.12 -3.81
CA ASN A 121 15.37 -24.74 -3.40
C ASN A 121 16.52 -23.73 -3.30
N LYS A 122 16.30 -22.48 -3.70
CA LYS A 122 17.26 -21.39 -3.60
C LYS A 122 16.82 -20.48 -2.45
N GLY A 123 17.78 -19.90 -1.75
CA GLY A 123 17.50 -18.85 -0.76
C GLY A 123 16.89 -17.60 -1.43
N PHE A 124 16.85 -16.49 -0.69
CA PHE A 124 16.33 -15.23 -1.24
C PHE A 124 17.00 -14.86 -2.58
N PRO A 125 16.23 -14.39 -3.58
CA PRO A 125 16.78 -14.08 -4.89
C PRO A 125 17.90 -13.05 -4.82
N LYS A 126 19.07 -13.38 -5.36
CA LYS A 126 20.24 -12.48 -5.37
C LYS A 126 20.10 -11.41 -6.45
N CYS A 127 20.74 -10.26 -6.26
CA CYS A 127 20.74 -9.21 -7.27
C CYS A 127 21.70 -9.56 -8.42
N ASN A 128 21.26 -9.40 -9.67
CA ASN A 128 22.06 -9.64 -10.87
C ASN A 128 22.86 -8.42 -11.31
N GLN A 129 22.73 -7.29 -10.60
CA GLN A 129 23.42 -6.06 -10.95
C GLN A 129 24.90 -6.13 -10.56
N THR A 130 25.78 -5.83 -11.50
CA THR A 130 27.23 -5.86 -11.31
C THR A 130 27.64 -4.97 -10.14
N GLY A 131 28.37 -5.54 -9.18
CA GLY A 131 28.85 -4.82 -7.99
C GLY A 131 27.82 -4.66 -6.86
N CYS A 132 26.59 -5.15 -7.02
CA CYS A 132 25.62 -5.20 -5.94
C CYS A 132 25.96 -6.32 -4.95
N SER A 133 26.11 -5.99 -3.66
CA SER A 133 26.50 -6.94 -2.60
C SER A 133 25.34 -7.39 -1.71
N CYS A 134 24.09 -7.09 -2.07
CA CYS A 134 22.95 -7.49 -1.24
C CYS A 134 22.82 -9.02 -1.17
N LYS A 135 22.39 -9.53 -0.01
CA LYS A 135 22.27 -10.98 0.24
C LYS A 135 20.99 -11.60 -0.31
N GLY A 136 20.08 -10.78 -0.80
CA GLY A 136 18.81 -11.20 -1.35
C GLY A 136 17.85 -10.03 -1.46
N PHE A 137 16.75 -10.22 -2.17
CA PHE A 137 15.71 -9.21 -2.28
C PHE A 137 15.08 -8.90 -0.91
N LYS A 138 15.12 -7.63 -0.53
CA LYS A 138 14.48 -7.08 0.68
C LYS A 138 13.69 -5.86 0.28
N PHE A 139 12.38 -6.01 0.24
CA PHE A 139 11.48 -4.93 -0.16
C PHE A 139 11.68 -3.68 0.72
N VAL A 140 11.67 -2.52 0.06
CA VAL A 140 11.62 -1.22 0.72
C VAL A 140 10.57 -0.36 0.02
N PRO A 141 9.68 0.32 0.77
CA PRO A 141 8.75 1.25 0.16
C PRO A 141 9.48 2.29 -0.68
N SER A 142 8.93 2.56 -1.86
CA SER A 142 9.49 3.48 -2.85
C SER A 142 8.50 4.55 -3.28
N ARG A 143 7.32 4.57 -2.65
CA ARG A 143 6.29 5.58 -2.83
C ARG A 143 5.89 6.20 -1.49
N PRO A 144 5.57 7.51 -1.42
CA PRO A 144 5.07 8.12 -0.20
C PRO A 144 3.78 7.48 0.32
N GLU A 145 2.90 7.01 -0.57
CA GLU A 145 1.60 6.46 -0.18
C GLU A 145 1.73 5.11 0.53
N GLU A 146 2.79 4.34 0.23
CA GLU A 146 3.12 3.07 0.90
C GLU A 146 3.48 3.28 2.38
N VAL A 147 3.88 4.49 2.77
CA VAL A 147 4.32 4.84 4.12
C VAL A 147 3.48 5.94 4.76
N GLY A 148 2.29 6.19 4.21
CA GLY A 148 1.33 7.16 4.75
C GLY A 148 1.71 8.62 4.49
N GLU A 149 2.80 8.89 3.78
CA GLU A 149 3.30 10.24 3.47
C GLU A 149 2.65 10.83 2.20
N PHE A 150 1.37 10.54 1.95
CA PHE A 150 0.66 10.92 0.73
C PHE A 150 0.62 12.44 0.49
N TRP A 151 0.85 13.28 1.51
CA TRP A 151 0.93 14.73 1.36
C TRP A 151 2.17 15.18 0.57
N LEU A 152 3.22 14.36 0.47
CA LEU A 152 4.42 14.69 -0.29
C LEU A 152 4.12 14.83 -1.79
N THR A 153 3.20 14.04 -2.33
CA THR A 153 2.81 14.07 -3.75
C THR A 153 2.07 15.35 -4.15
N ARG A 154 1.65 16.16 -3.18
CA ARG A 154 0.98 17.46 -3.41
C ARG A 154 1.95 18.63 -3.53
N ARG A 155 3.24 18.41 -3.29
CA ARG A 155 4.24 19.48 -3.42
C ARG A 155 4.59 19.68 -4.90
N ASN A 156 4.71 20.92 -5.32
CA ASN A 156 4.96 21.28 -6.72
C ASN A 156 6.33 20.79 -7.22
N ASP A 157 7.30 20.61 -6.32
CA ASP A 157 8.66 20.16 -6.59
C ASP A 157 8.87 18.66 -6.31
N PHE A 158 7.78 17.90 -6.06
CA PHE A 158 7.89 16.48 -5.77
C PHE A 158 8.17 15.66 -7.04
N ASP A 159 9.29 14.94 -7.04
CA ASP A 159 9.61 13.90 -8.02
C ASP A 159 9.52 12.51 -7.39
N GLY A 160 8.58 11.70 -7.88
CA GLY A 160 8.38 10.33 -7.42
C GLY A 160 9.56 9.40 -7.74
N ASN A 161 10.31 9.66 -8.82
CA ASN A 161 11.41 8.79 -9.24
C ASN A 161 12.64 8.91 -8.33
N SER A 162 12.85 10.09 -7.73
CA SER A 162 13.91 10.34 -6.75
C SER A 162 13.49 10.07 -5.30
N TYR A 163 12.22 9.77 -5.03
CA TYR A 163 11.78 9.46 -3.67
C TYR A 163 12.52 8.23 -3.12
N ARG A 164 13.11 8.41 -1.94
CA ARG A 164 13.76 7.34 -1.19
C ARG A 164 13.35 7.48 0.27
N VAL A 165 12.89 6.38 0.85
CA VAL A 165 12.64 6.37 2.29
C VAL A 165 13.91 6.62 3.08
N LYS A 166 13.75 7.33 4.20
CA LYS A 166 14.85 7.79 5.04
C LYS A 166 14.96 6.97 6.31
N CYS A 167 16.19 6.85 6.79
CA CYS A 167 16.52 6.43 8.14
C CYS A 167 16.29 7.60 9.11
N LYS A 168 16.17 7.32 10.41
CA LYS A 168 16.15 8.34 11.48
C LYS A 168 17.40 9.24 11.46
N CYS A 169 18.51 8.79 10.88
CA CYS A 169 19.70 9.61 10.61
C CYS A 169 19.56 10.58 9.42
N LYS A 170 18.39 10.64 8.79
CA LYS A 170 18.02 11.47 7.62
C LYS A 170 18.61 11.05 6.28
N HIS A 171 19.57 10.12 6.27
CA HIS A 171 20.07 9.50 5.04
C HIS A 171 19.08 8.45 4.50
N THR A 172 19.09 8.26 3.20
CA THR A 172 18.25 7.31 2.45
C THR A 172 18.66 5.86 2.72
N HIS A 173 17.78 4.91 2.40
CA HIS A 173 18.12 3.48 2.50
C HIS A 173 19.31 3.08 1.59
N GLU A 174 19.45 3.69 0.41
CA GLU A 174 20.55 3.41 -0.54
C GLU A 174 21.92 3.92 -0.04
N GLU A 175 21.91 4.87 0.90
CA GLU A 175 23.08 5.35 1.63
C GLU A 175 23.48 4.41 2.79
N HIS A 176 22.77 3.32 3.01
CA HIS A 176 23.15 2.25 3.94
C HIS A 176 23.68 1.04 3.17
N VAL A 177 24.56 0.25 3.79
CA VAL A 177 25.06 -1.00 3.19
C VAL A 177 23.92 -2.01 3.10
N ALA A 178 23.81 -2.74 1.99
CA ALA A 178 22.72 -3.68 1.74
C ALA A 178 23.11 -5.16 1.99
N ASP A 179 24.36 -5.42 2.35
CA ASP A 179 24.95 -6.75 2.51
C ASP A 179 24.72 -7.36 3.89
N LEU A 180 24.75 -6.56 4.96
CA LEU A 180 24.71 -7.06 6.33
C LEU A 180 23.83 -6.20 7.24
N VAL A 181 23.00 -6.88 8.05
CA VAL A 181 22.27 -6.29 9.18
C VAL A 181 23.29 -5.79 10.23
N PRO A 182 23.15 -4.59 10.81
CA PRO A 182 21.94 -3.74 10.82
C PRO A 182 21.87 -2.70 9.68
N TYR A 183 22.54 -2.93 8.55
CA TYR A 183 22.61 -2.00 7.41
C TYR A 183 23.20 -0.67 7.81
N ARG A 184 24.51 -0.65 8.11
CA ARG A 184 25.23 0.56 8.55
C ARG A 184 25.20 1.66 7.47
N CYS A 185 25.09 2.91 7.90
CA CYS A 185 25.16 4.06 6.99
C CYS A 185 26.59 4.23 6.45
N LYS A 186 26.71 4.48 5.14
CA LYS A 186 27.98 4.73 4.44
C LYS A 186 28.39 6.20 4.45
N VAL A 187 27.50 7.11 4.84
CA VAL A 187 27.77 8.54 4.87
C VAL A 187 28.80 8.86 5.95
N LYS A 188 29.85 9.60 5.57
CA LYS A 188 30.95 9.97 6.48
C LYS A 188 30.41 10.68 7.71
N ARG A 189 30.91 10.29 8.89
CA ARG A 189 30.54 10.87 10.20
C ARG A 189 29.09 10.64 10.63
N CYS A 190 28.35 9.75 9.97
CA CYS A 190 27.06 9.28 10.49
C CYS A 190 27.28 8.30 11.65
N SER A 191 26.63 8.56 12.79
CA SER A 191 26.75 7.74 14.01
C SER A 191 25.60 6.75 14.21
N CYS A 192 24.74 6.53 13.19
CA CYS A 192 23.61 5.63 13.37
C CYS A 192 24.05 4.18 13.57
N SER A 193 23.29 3.46 14.40
CA SER A 193 23.57 2.05 14.69
C SER A 193 23.22 1.11 13.51
N GLY A 194 22.57 1.63 12.48
CA GLY A 194 22.02 0.85 11.36
C GLY A 194 20.83 1.57 10.76
N PHE A 195 20.21 0.97 9.75
CA PHE A 195 18.99 1.50 9.16
C PHE A 195 17.82 1.33 10.13
N SER A 196 17.29 2.46 10.60
CA SER A 196 16.04 2.54 11.34
C SER A 196 15.11 3.48 10.59
N SER A 197 13.98 2.99 10.08
CA SER A 197 13.07 3.84 9.29
C SER A 197 12.61 5.08 10.06
N ALA A 198 12.60 6.22 9.38
CA ALA A 198 11.98 7.45 9.85
C ALA A 198 10.46 7.47 9.62
N PHE A 199 9.97 6.53 8.81
CA PHE A 199 8.56 6.31 8.52
C PHE A 199 8.02 5.07 9.26
N LEU A 200 6.70 4.99 9.31
CA LEU A 200 5.94 3.81 9.76
C LEU A 200 5.18 3.20 8.57
N CYS A 201 4.98 1.89 8.60
CA CYS A 201 4.15 1.20 7.62
C CYS A 201 2.72 1.72 7.67
N ALA A 202 2.16 2.16 6.53
CA ALA A 202 0.80 2.68 6.47
C ALA A 202 -0.29 1.66 6.86
N ALA A 203 0.03 0.36 6.84
CA ALA A 203 -0.92 -0.71 7.10
C ALA A 203 -0.90 -1.24 8.55
N CYS A 204 0.16 -1.00 9.32
CA CYS A 204 0.29 -1.55 10.67
C CYS A 204 1.06 -0.68 11.67
N ASP A 205 1.48 0.53 11.28
CA ASP A 205 2.21 1.49 12.11
C ASP A 205 3.56 1.00 12.69
N LYS A 206 4.13 -0.08 12.14
CA LYS A 206 5.44 -0.61 12.54
C LYS A 206 6.59 -0.05 11.70
N HIS A 207 7.79 -0.06 12.27
CA HIS A 207 9.01 0.31 11.56
C HIS A 207 9.41 -0.73 10.50
N TRP A 208 10.23 -0.31 9.53
CA TRP A 208 10.62 -1.18 8.43
C TRP A 208 11.36 -2.46 8.88
N HIS A 209 12.20 -2.35 9.91
CA HIS A 209 12.98 -3.47 10.43
C HIS A 209 12.16 -4.49 11.23
N GLU A 210 10.89 -4.19 11.53
CA GLU A 210 9.94 -5.13 12.14
C GLU A 210 9.20 -5.98 11.10
N HIS A 211 9.57 -5.85 9.82
CA HIS A 211 8.97 -6.57 8.71
C HIS A 211 9.99 -7.47 8.02
N GLN A 212 9.47 -8.47 7.32
CA GLN A 212 10.21 -9.33 6.42
C GLN A 212 9.56 -9.34 5.04
N THR A 213 10.39 -9.54 4.02
CA THR A 213 9.93 -9.92 2.70
C THR A 213 9.85 -11.43 2.63
N VAL A 214 8.73 -11.94 2.17
CA VAL A 214 8.48 -13.37 2.05
C VAL A 214 8.13 -13.71 0.61
N PHE A 215 8.54 -14.90 0.20
CA PHE A 215 8.23 -15.49 -1.09
C PHE A 215 7.53 -16.80 -0.80
N GLU A 216 6.31 -16.95 -1.30
CA GLU A 216 5.46 -18.10 -1.05
C GLU A 216 4.88 -18.58 -2.37
N THR A 217 4.74 -19.88 -2.52
CA THR A 217 3.94 -20.48 -3.58
C THR A 217 2.45 -20.38 -3.25
N GLU A 218 1.63 -20.52 -4.28
CA GLU A 218 0.18 -20.65 -4.11
C GLU A 218 -0.19 -21.80 -3.14
N MET A 219 0.55 -22.91 -3.17
CA MET A 219 0.31 -24.05 -2.30
C MET A 219 0.59 -23.73 -0.83
N GLU A 220 1.73 -23.09 -0.54
CA GLU A 220 2.10 -22.66 0.82
C GLU A 220 1.09 -21.65 1.37
N ARG A 221 0.60 -20.72 0.54
CA ARG A 221 -0.45 -19.79 0.98
C ARG A 221 -1.75 -20.50 1.30
N LYS A 222 -2.19 -21.46 0.48
CA LYS A 222 -3.41 -22.24 0.75
C LYS A 222 -3.29 -23.06 2.03
N SER A 223 -2.16 -23.71 2.27
CA SER A 223 -1.95 -24.52 3.48
C SER A 223 -1.95 -23.67 4.75
N GLU A 224 -1.47 -22.43 4.69
CA GLU A 224 -1.55 -21.46 5.78
C GLU A 224 -2.88 -20.70 5.84
N GLY A 225 -3.87 -21.03 4.99
CA GLY A 225 -5.19 -20.37 4.97
C GLY A 225 -5.15 -18.92 4.47
N ARG A 226 -4.10 -18.53 3.74
CA ARG A 226 -3.91 -17.17 3.23
C ARG A 226 -4.64 -16.95 1.90
N PRO A 227 -5.05 -15.70 1.59
CA PRO A 227 -5.68 -15.37 0.31
C PRO A 227 -4.76 -15.61 -0.89
N VAL A 228 -5.35 -16.17 -1.96
CA VAL A 228 -4.75 -16.46 -3.27
C VAL A 228 -5.66 -15.86 -4.34
N GLY A 229 -5.10 -15.23 -5.37
CA GLY A 229 -5.82 -14.74 -6.56
C GLY A 229 -6.88 -13.66 -6.31
N LYS A 230 -6.94 -13.07 -5.11
CA LYS A 230 -7.88 -12.00 -4.75
C LYS A 230 -7.14 -10.71 -4.43
N PHE A 231 -7.63 -9.61 -4.99
CA PHE A 231 -7.27 -8.26 -4.57
C PHE A 231 -7.80 -8.02 -3.14
N ARG A 232 -7.09 -7.20 -2.37
CA ARG A 232 -7.46 -6.87 -0.97
C ARG A 232 -8.49 -5.74 -0.92
#